data_AF-A0A956EN68-F1
#
_entry.id   AF-A0A956EN68-F1
#
_cell.length_a   1.000
_cell.length_b   1.000
_cell.length_c   1.000
_cell.angle_alpha   90.00
_cell.angle_beta   90.00
_cell.angle_gamma   90.00
#
_symmetry.space_group_name_H-M   'P 1'
#
loop_
_entity.id
_entity.type
_entity.pdbx_description
1 polymer ?
#
loop_
_entity_poly.entity_id
_entity_poly.type
_entity_poly.pdbx_seq_one_letter_code
_entity_poly.pdbx_strand_id
1 'polypeptide(L)' 'ERGRDPVRLTRGRGRNSAPACSPDGRLIAFFSTRKRGDGPGLYLMRVDGRRPAKKIANVVGDSLRWARVP' A
#
# COMPACT_ATOMS: atom_id res chain seq x y z
N GLU A 1 -1.64 -21.07 12.71
CA GLU A 1 -0.99 -19.74 12.69
C GLU A 1 -1.79 -18.79 13.58
N ARG A 2 -1.19 -18.15 14.59
CA ARG A 2 -1.91 -17.13 15.37
C ARG A 2 -1.82 -15.80 14.62
N GLY A 3 -2.93 -15.34 14.03
CA GLY A 3 -3.03 -13.97 13.57
C GLY A 3 -2.81 -13.03 14.74
N ARG A 4 -1.90 -12.07 14.59
CA ARG A 4 -1.75 -10.97 15.56
C ARG A 4 -2.98 -10.06 15.47
N ASP A 5 -3.25 -9.33 16.55
CA ASP A 5 -4.32 -8.33 16.56
C ASP A 5 -4.18 -7.38 15.37
N PRO A 6 -5.30 -7.04 14.69
CA PRO A 6 -5.25 -6.13 13.55
C PRO A 6 -4.63 -4.78 13.91
N VAL A 7 -3.58 -4.41 13.20
CA VAL A 7 -2.94 -3.09 13.35
C VAL A 7 -3.39 -2.17 12.22
N ARG A 8 -3.84 -0.96 12.58
CA ARG A 8 -4.18 0.08 11.60
C ARG A 8 -2.91 0.69 11.00
N LEU A 9 -2.63 0.37 9.73
CA LEU A 9 -1.47 0.87 9.00
C LEU A 9 -1.67 2.22 8.30
N THR A 10 -2.91 2.60 7.98
CA THR A 10 -3.20 3.84 7.24
C THR A 10 -4.25 4.69 7.95
N ARG A 11 -4.09 6.02 7.88
CA ARG A 11 -4.99 7.02 8.47
C ARG A 11 -5.34 8.07 7.40
N GLY A 12 -6.44 8.79 7.60
CA GLY A 12 -6.88 9.86 6.69
C GLY A 12 -8.11 9.50 5.84
N ARG A 13 -8.54 10.46 5.01
CA ARG A 13 -9.66 10.30 4.06
C ARG A 13 -9.20 9.61 2.78
N GLY A 14 -10.15 9.05 2.03
CA GLY A 14 -9.91 8.33 0.78
C GLY A 14 -10.02 6.82 0.93
N ARG A 15 -10.00 6.11 -0.21
CA ARG A 15 -10.07 4.65 -0.30
C ARG A 15 -8.67 4.07 -0.48
N ASN A 16 -8.43 2.91 0.11
CA ASN A 16 -7.25 2.07 -0.18
C ASN A 16 -7.75 0.74 -0.76
N SER A 17 -7.12 0.23 -1.81
CA SER A 17 -7.56 -0.99 -2.51
C SER A 17 -6.39 -1.80 -3.06
N ALA A 18 -6.69 -3.07 -3.38
CA ALA A 18 -5.78 -4.03 -4.00
C ALA A 18 -4.40 -4.13 -3.31
N PRO A 19 -4.32 -4.39 -2.00
CA PRO A 19 -3.03 -4.50 -1.32
C PRO A 19 -2.25 -5.73 -1.81
N ALA A 20 -0.93 -5.59 -1.93
CA ALA A 20 -0.01 -6.69 -2.21
C ALA A 20 1.25 -6.58 -1.34
N CYS A 21 1.59 -7.65 -0.63
CA CYS A 21 2.80 -7.74 0.19
C CYS A 21 4.00 -8.13 -0.68
N SER A 22 5.16 -7.51 -0.41
CA SER A 22 6.41 -7.92 -1.05
C SER A 22 6.80 -9.35 -0.64
N PRO A 23 7.50 -10.11 -1.50
CA PRO A 23 7.91 -11.48 -1.18
C PRO A 23 8.79 -11.61 0.07
N ASP A 24 9.55 -10.56 0.41
CA ASP A 24 10.37 -10.49 1.61
C ASP A 24 9.59 -10.07 2.87
N GLY A 25 8.29 -9.82 2.75
CA GLY A 25 7.40 -9.43 3.86
C GLY A 25 7.68 -8.04 4.44
N ARG A 26 8.46 -7.19 3.76
CA ARG A 26 8.85 -5.87 4.31
C ARG A 26 7.96 -4.72 3.86
N LEU A 27 7.29 -4.85 2.72
CA LEU A 27 6.56 -3.78 2.06
C LEU A 27 5.12 -4.17 1.71
N ILE A 28 4.27 -3.16 1.61
CA ILE A 28 2.90 -3.25 1.11
C ILE A 28 2.72 -2.20 0.02
N ALA A 29 2.34 -2.66 -1.18
CA ALA A 29 1.89 -1.82 -2.27
C ALA A 29 0.35 -1.81 -2.31
N PHE A 30 -0.27 -0.66 -2.58
CA PHE A 30 -1.73 -0.54 -2.67
C PHE A 30 -2.12 0.72 -3.45
N PHE A 31 -3.31 0.74 -4.05
CA PHE A 31 -3.86 1.95 -4.66
C PHE A 31 -4.56 2.83 -3.64
N SER A 32 -4.44 4.14 -3.78
CA SER A 32 -5.09 5.09 -2.86
C SER A 32 -5.56 6.38 -3.50
N THR A 33 -6.72 6.88 -3.04
CA THR A 33 -7.26 8.21 -3.37
C THR A 33 -6.94 9.26 -2.29
N ARG A 34 -6.05 8.95 -1.34
CA ARG A 34 -5.84 9.73 -0.11
C ARG A 34 -5.37 11.19 -0.27
N LYS A 35 -4.78 11.56 -1.41
CA LYS A 35 -4.13 12.86 -1.57
C LYS A 35 -4.99 13.77 -2.44
N ARG A 36 -5.63 14.77 -1.81
CA ARG A 36 -6.36 15.84 -2.53
C ARG A 36 -5.38 16.63 -3.40
N GLY A 37 -5.77 16.97 -4.61
CA GLY A 37 -4.96 17.72 -5.59
C GLY A 37 -3.97 16.88 -6.39
N ASP A 38 -3.46 15.78 -5.83
CA ASP A 38 -2.47 14.92 -6.49
C ASP A 38 -3.08 13.71 -7.22
N GLY A 39 -4.41 13.55 -7.15
CA GLY A 39 -5.13 12.44 -7.75
C GLY A 39 -4.81 11.06 -7.13
N PRO A 40 -5.54 10.01 -7.56
CA PRO A 40 -5.27 8.65 -7.11
C PRO A 40 -3.88 8.17 -7.57
N GLY A 41 -3.37 7.11 -6.95
CA GLY A 41 -2.17 6.45 -7.45
C GLY A 41 -1.72 5.24 -6.64
N LEU A 42 -0.54 4.75 -6.99
CA LEU A 42 0.12 3.64 -6.32
C LEU A 42 0.96 4.14 -5.15
N TYR A 43 0.76 3.54 -3.99
CA TYR A 43 1.47 3.87 -2.76
C TYR A 43 2.25 2.66 -2.26
N LEU A 44 3.37 2.94 -1.60
CA LEU A 44 4.23 1.96 -0.97
C LEU A 44 4.45 2.32 0.50
N MET A 45 4.42 1.32 1.38
CA MET A 45 4.78 1.49 2.79
C MET A 45 5.43 0.25 3.39
N ARG A 46 6.07 0.42 4.55
CA ARG A 46 6.59 -0.68 5.35
C ARG A 46 5.47 -1.40 6.10
N VAL A 47 5.60 -2.72 6.25
CA VAL A 47 4.64 -3.56 7.01
C VAL A 47 4.57 -3.16 8.49
N ASP A 48 5.64 -2.58 9.04
CA ASP A 48 5.67 -2.11 10.44
C ASP A 48 4.84 -0.84 10.69
N GLY A 49 4.33 -0.17 9.65
CA GLY A 49 3.49 1.02 9.78
C GLY A 49 4.16 2.24 10.40
N ARG A 50 5.49 2.21 10.64
CA ARG A 50 6.20 3.27 11.37
C ARG A 50 6.35 4.57 10.56
N ARG A 51 6.18 4.49 9.24
CA ARG A 51 6.27 5.65 8.34
C ARG A 51 5.01 5.76 7.48
N PRO A 52 4.57 6.98 7.13
CA PRO A 52 3.48 7.18 6.19
C PRO A 52 3.76 6.54 4.83
N ALA A 53 2.72 6.05 4.17
CA ALA A 53 2.85 5.53 2.81
C ALA A 53 3.20 6.65 1.83
N LYS A 54 4.11 6.36 0.90
CA LYS A 54 4.58 7.29 -0.12
C LYS A 54 3.94 6.96 -1.47
N LYS A 55 3.44 7.97 -2.20
CA LYS A 55 3.00 7.82 -3.59
C LYS A 55 4.23 7.60 -4.47
N ILE A 56 4.23 6.54 -5.28
CA ILE A 56 5.36 6.19 -6.16
C ILE A 56 5.02 6.30 -7.64
N ALA A 57 3.73 6.30 -8.01
CA ALA A 57 3.30 6.49 -9.38
C ALA A 57 1.84 6.99 -9.47
N ASN A 58 1.52 7.71 -10.55
CA ASN A 58 0.17 8.15 -10.90
C ASN A 58 -0.56 7.06 -11.70
N VAL A 59 -0.65 5.86 -11.12
CA VAL A 59 -1.30 4.69 -11.73
C VAL A 59 -2.39 4.14 -10.82
N VAL A 60 -3.48 3.69 -11.42
CA VAL A 60 -4.62 3.06 -10.76
C VAL A 60 -4.87 1.69 -11.36
N GLY A 61 -5.57 0.84 -10.63
CA GLY A 61 -5.96 -0.49 -11.12
C GLY A 61 -6.71 -1.27 -10.05
N ASP A 62 -7.06 -2.50 -10.41
CA ASP A 62 -7.88 -3.39 -9.58
C ASP A 62 -7.07 -4.50 -8.90
N SER A 63 -5.84 -4.77 -9.38
CA SER A 63 -4.94 -5.75 -8.81
C SER A 63 -3.48 -5.29 -8.81
N LEU A 64 -2.69 -5.82 -7.87
CA LEU A 64 -1.25 -5.62 -7.77
C LEU A 64 -0.57 -6.95 -7.53
N ARG A 65 0.59 -7.15 -8.17
CA ARG A 65 1.49 -8.27 -7.90
C ARG A 65 2.92 -7.80 -7.86
N TRP A 66 3.69 -8.37 -6.95
CA TRP A 66 5.14 -8.23 -6.97
C TRP A 66 5.71 -9.24 -7.96
N ALA A 67 6.47 -8.75 -8.94
CA ALA A 67 7.25 -9.61 -9.82
C ALA A 67 8.69 -9.65 -9.32
N ARG A 68 9.29 -10.83 -9.30
CA ARG A 68 10.73 -10.97 -9.12
C ARG A 68 11.36 -10.75 -10.49
N VAL A 69 12.14 -9.69 -10.64
CA VAL A 69 12.94 -9.48 -11.84
C VAL A 69 14.12 -10.46 -11.78
N PRO A 70 14.43 -11.20 -12.86
CA PRO A 70 15.58 -12.10 -12.92
C PRO A 70 16.90 -11.40 -12.57
#